data_AF-A0A084B6N4-F1
#
_entry.id   AF-A0A084B6N4-F1
#
_cell.length_a   1.000
_cell.length_b   1.000
_cell.length_c   1.000
_cell.angle_alpha   90.00
_cell.angle_beta   90.00
_cell.angle_gamma   90.00
#
_symmetry.space_group_name_H-M   'P 1'
#
loop_
_entity.id
_entity.type
_entity.pdbx_description
1 polymer ?
#
loop_
_entity_poly.entity_id
_entity_poly.type
_entity_poly.pdbx_seq_one_letter_code
_entity_poly.pdbx_strand_id
1 'polypeptide(L)'
;MQQIEIRHAAPEVFNTPVNARMRAQNNDYESMAALKPSIFRTLCHPSYPQIAKETDDYFLKHWNFPDQKSRKKFISADFSRFACLNCPLALDDRISFACRIITLLFLTDDEIDYMSLEDAEAYNENLILIARGLKQPDRTIPAEWMMWDLWEDMRGLDEKLARTVEDPCFLFMRAQVDKTRLSPGSLDNYFEFREKDIGTALVCAIMTFSMGLHMTDTELQLAQPVVSNFAKNLLCFNDISSYEKELRVQAEGKQEGGDIVSAVPMVAALAKVGTESAKRILWTMCREWEIHHHGLVAETLRLYPSQNLESFFHSLEYQYSGNELWNHETGRYK
;
A
#
# COMPACT_ATOMS: atom_id res chain seq x y z
N MET A 1 41.33 -10.63 73.46
CA MET A 1 40.14 -11.48 73.17
C MET A 1 39.00 -10.51 72.89
N GLN A 2 38.39 -10.34 71.72
CA GLN A 2 38.24 -11.13 70.48
C GLN A 2 38.20 -10.13 69.29
N GLN A 3 38.65 -10.58 68.11
CA GLN A 3 38.70 -9.81 66.86
C GLN A 3 37.30 -9.53 66.28
N ILE A 4 37.09 -8.35 65.71
CA ILE A 4 35.89 -8.00 64.91
C ILE A 4 36.32 -7.95 63.44
N GLU A 5 35.84 -8.91 62.64
CA GLU A 5 35.98 -8.93 61.18
C GLU A 5 34.97 -7.96 60.54
N ILE A 6 35.45 -7.08 59.66
CA ILE A 6 34.62 -6.26 58.79
C ILE A 6 34.54 -6.99 57.43
N ARG A 7 33.37 -7.53 57.09
CA ARG A 7 33.06 -8.03 55.74
C ARG A 7 32.48 -6.90 54.89
N HIS A 8 33.17 -6.54 53.82
CA HIS A 8 32.60 -5.72 52.75
C HIS A 8 31.71 -6.58 51.85
N ALA A 9 30.41 -6.28 51.81
CA ALA A 9 29.50 -6.76 50.77
C ALA A 9 29.61 -5.85 49.55
N ALA A 10 29.83 -6.43 48.37
CA ALA A 10 29.75 -5.73 47.09
C ALA A 10 28.28 -5.43 46.74
N PRO A 11 27.96 -4.28 46.10
CA PRO A 11 26.62 -4.03 45.63
C PRO A 11 26.32 -4.86 44.36
N GLU A 12 25.24 -5.62 44.42
CA GLU A 12 24.63 -6.30 43.27
C GLU A 12 24.25 -5.27 42.20
N VAL A 13 24.80 -5.42 41.00
CA VAL A 13 24.39 -4.66 39.82
C VAL A 13 23.07 -5.26 39.33
N PHE A 14 21.96 -4.58 39.62
CA PHE A 14 20.66 -4.86 39.04
C PHE A 14 20.73 -4.69 37.51
N ASN A 15 20.79 -5.81 36.80
CA ASN A 15 20.67 -5.86 35.35
C ASN A 15 19.19 -5.70 34.98
N THR A 16 18.71 -4.46 34.86
CA THR A 16 17.31 -4.18 34.52
C THR A 16 17.03 -4.45 33.02
N PRO A 17 15.87 -5.04 32.65
CA PRO A 17 15.54 -5.45 31.27
C PRO A 17 15.40 -4.32 30.24
N VAL A 18 15.46 -3.06 30.68
CA VAL A 18 15.21 -1.88 29.85
C VAL A 18 16.34 -1.65 28.83
N ASN A 19 17.58 -1.97 29.19
CA ASN A 19 18.74 -1.80 28.30
C ASN A 19 18.82 -2.84 27.16
N ALA A 20 18.14 -3.98 27.29
CA ALA A 20 18.09 -4.99 26.22
C ALA A 20 17.11 -4.59 25.10
N ARG A 21 15.99 -3.95 25.43
CA ARG A 21 14.99 -3.48 24.46
C ARG A 21 15.49 -2.31 23.60
N MET A 22 16.25 -1.38 24.18
CA MET A 22 16.85 -0.27 23.42
C MET A 22 18.02 -0.72 22.52
N ARG A 23 18.76 -1.78 22.89
CA ARG A 23 19.79 -2.36 22.02
C ARG A 23 19.21 -3.16 20.85
N ALA A 24 18.02 -3.76 20.99
CA ALA A 24 17.34 -4.44 19.89
C ALA A 24 16.92 -3.46 18.79
N GLN A 25 16.34 -2.31 19.16
CA GLN A 25 15.87 -1.32 18.17
C GLN A 25 17.00 -0.63 17.39
N ASN A 26 18.20 -0.48 17.96
CA ASN A 26 19.36 0.08 17.24
C ASN A 26 20.06 -0.93 16.32
N ASN A 27 19.86 -2.24 16.53
CA ASN A 27 20.43 -3.28 15.66
C ASN A 27 19.60 -3.53 14.40
N ASP A 28 18.31 -3.21 14.40
CA ASP A 28 17.43 -3.47 13.26
C ASP A 28 17.73 -2.55 12.06
N TYR A 29 18.13 -1.29 12.33
CA TYR A 29 18.53 -0.34 11.28
C TYR A 29 19.90 -0.64 10.67
N GLU A 30 20.87 -1.16 11.44
CA GLU A 30 22.15 -1.61 10.89
C GLU A 30 22.01 -2.87 10.01
N SER A 31 20.94 -3.66 10.17
CA SER A 31 20.69 -4.87 9.37
C SER A 31 20.17 -4.60 7.95
N MET A 32 19.52 -3.45 7.72
CA MET A 32 19.02 -3.06 6.40
C MET A 32 20.08 -2.44 5.48
N ALA A 33 21.20 -1.95 6.04
CA ALA A 33 22.32 -1.43 5.25
C ALA A 33 23.00 -2.49 4.36
N ALA A 34 22.73 -3.78 4.62
CA ALA A 34 23.20 -4.91 3.82
C ALA A 34 22.23 -5.31 2.68
N LEU A 35 21.04 -4.69 2.60
CA LEU A 35 20.05 -5.02 1.59
C LEU A 35 20.39 -4.34 0.26
N LYS A 36 20.30 -5.09 -0.84
CA LYS A 36 20.57 -4.55 -2.18
C LYS A 36 19.60 -3.38 -2.46
N PRO A 37 20.10 -2.23 -2.95
CA PRO A 37 19.24 -1.12 -3.35
C PRO A 37 18.42 -1.49 -4.58
N SER A 38 17.31 -0.78 -4.79
CA SER A 38 16.55 -0.87 -6.04
C SER A 38 17.41 -0.43 -7.22
N ILE A 39 17.18 -1.03 -8.39
CA ILE A 39 17.76 -0.54 -9.65
C ILE A 39 16.97 0.64 -10.24
N PHE A 40 15.75 0.88 -9.74
CA PHE A 40 14.88 1.93 -10.22
C PHE A 40 15.11 3.24 -9.44
N ARG A 41 14.98 4.35 -10.17
CA ARG A 41 15.12 5.69 -9.58
C ARG A 41 13.75 6.25 -9.25
N THR A 42 13.57 6.64 -7.98
CA THR A 42 12.35 7.30 -7.54
C THR A 42 12.25 8.72 -8.10
N LEU A 43 11.04 9.11 -8.49
CA LEU A 43 10.64 10.47 -8.82
C LEU A 43 9.37 10.80 -8.03
N CYS A 44 9.15 12.07 -7.71
CA CYS A 44 7.93 12.57 -7.10
C CYS A 44 7.34 13.64 -8.01
N HIS A 45 6.02 13.66 -8.17
CA HIS A 45 5.33 14.68 -8.93
C HIS A 45 5.70 16.10 -8.43
N PRO A 46 6.09 17.04 -9.30
CA PRO A 46 6.62 18.35 -8.90
C PRO A 46 5.62 19.18 -8.07
N SER A 47 4.33 19.03 -8.35
CA SER A 47 3.25 19.75 -7.67
C SER A 47 2.87 19.13 -6.30
N TYR A 48 3.59 18.11 -5.83
CA TYR A 48 3.32 17.41 -4.56
C TYR A 48 3.10 18.36 -3.36
N PRO A 49 3.96 19.35 -3.05
CA PRO A 49 3.79 20.16 -1.85
C PRO A 49 2.46 20.93 -1.82
N GLN A 50 1.98 21.36 -2.98
CA GLN A 50 0.71 22.06 -3.11
C GLN A 50 -0.47 21.08 -3.02
N ILE A 51 -0.43 19.99 -3.81
CA ILE A 51 -1.53 19.04 -3.90
C ILE A 51 -1.74 18.29 -2.59
N ALA A 52 -0.66 17.96 -1.87
CA ALA A 52 -0.74 17.32 -0.57
C ALA A 52 -1.49 18.21 0.42
N LYS A 53 -1.13 19.50 0.48
CA LYS A 53 -1.83 20.46 1.33
C LYS A 53 -3.31 20.58 0.95
N GLU A 54 -3.64 20.71 -0.34
CA GLU A 54 -5.02 20.85 -0.80
C GLU A 54 -5.86 19.61 -0.51
N THR A 55 -5.30 18.42 -0.75
CA THR A 55 -5.95 17.13 -0.48
C THR A 55 -6.13 16.95 1.03
N ASP A 56 -5.08 17.16 1.82
CA ASP A 56 -5.14 17.00 3.27
C ASP A 56 -6.12 17.97 3.91
N ASP A 57 -6.12 19.24 3.51
CA ASP A 57 -7.08 20.24 4.00
C ASP A 57 -8.52 19.84 3.67
N TYR A 58 -8.77 19.29 2.49
CA TYR A 58 -10.07 18.78 2.07
C TYR A 58 -10.54 17.63 2.99
N PHE A 59 -9.73 16.58 3.15
CA PHE A 59 -10.10 15.45 4.02
C PHE A 59 -10.18 15.86 5.49
N LEU A 60 -9.27 16.68 6.01
CA LEU A 60 -9.34 17.20 7.38
C LEU A 60 -10.62 17.99 7.66
N LYS A 61 -11.16 18.67 6.66
CA LYS A 61 -12.39 19.45 6.78
C LYS A 61 -13.65 18.58 6.68
N HIS A 62 -13.62 17.57 5.82
CA HIS A 62 -14.83 16.87 5.38
C HIS A 62 -14.96 15.43 5.90
N TRP A 63 -13.85 14.75 6.18
CA TRP A 63 -13.86 13.41 6.74
C TRP A 63 -14.12 13.43 8.25
N ASN A 64 -14.91 12.47 8.73
CA ASN A 64 -15.28 12.34 10.14
C ASN A 64 -14.19 11.63 10.94
N PHE A 65 -13.05 12.29 11.15
CA PHE A 65 -12.02 11.77 12.05
C PHE A 65 -12.53 11.71 13.50
N PRO A 66 -12.36 10.59 14.22
CA PRO A 66 -12.92 10.42 15.57
C PRO A 66 -12.24 11.32 16.61
N ASP A 67 -10.97 11.68 16.41
CA ASP A 67 -10.21 12.51 17.32
C ASP A 67 -9.00 13.20 16.66
N GLN A 68 -8.35 14.09 17.43
CA GLN A 68 -7.14 14.80 16.97
C GLN A 68 -5.94 13.86 16.75
N LYS A 69 -5.90 12.70 17.42
CA LYS A 69 -4.83 11.71 17.23
C LYS A 69 -4.93 11.09 15.84
N SER A 70 -6.14 10.75 15.40
CA SER A 70 -6.46 10.21 14.09
C SER A 70 -6.19 11.21 12.98
N ARG A 71 -6.50 12.49 13.20
CA ARG A 71 -6.12 13.59 12.27
C ARG A 71 -4.61 13.70 12.10
N LYS A 72 -3.83 13.58 13.19
CA LYS A 72 -2.36 13.56 13.11
C LYS A 72 -1.84 12.31 12.40
N LYS A 73 -2.43 11.14 12.66
CA LYS A 73 -2.08 9.87 11.98
C LYS A 73 -2.30 9.98 10.48
N PHE A 74 -3.44 10.55 10.06
CA PHE A 74 -3.76 10.84 8.66
C PHE A 74 -2.67 11.68 7.98
N ILE A 75 -2.31 12.83 8.56
CA ILE A 75 -1.25 13.69 8.00
C ILE A 75 0.10 12.96 7.98
N SER A 76 0.42 12.18 9.01
CA SER A 76 1.67 11.43 9.05
C SER A 76 1.73 10.28 8.02
N ALA A 77 0.58 9.77 7.59
CA ALA A 77 0.51 8.73 6.57
C ALA A 77 0.88 9.26 5.18
N ASP A 78 0.62 10.56 4.94
CA ASP A 78 1.00 11.28 3.73
C ASP A 78 0.58 10.53 2.44
N PHE A 79 -0.74 10.29 2.34
CA PHE A 79 -1.33 9.53 1.23
C PHE A 79 -1.15 10.24 -0.12
N SER A 80 -1.14 11.56 -0.13
CA SER A 80 -0.86 12.35 -1.34
C SER A 80 0.56 12.10 -1.83
N ARG A 81 1.54 11.92 -0.95
CA ARG A 81 2.90 11.55 -1.35
C ARG A 81 2.97 10.16 -1.95
N PHE A 82 2.22 9.19 -1.45
CA PHE A 82 2.12 7.88 -2.10
C PHE A 82 1.65 8.04 -3.56
N ALA A 83 0.57 8.78 -3.79
CA ALA A 83 0.07 9.03 -5.14
C ALA A 83 1.10 9.75 -6.03
N CYS A 84 1.74 10.81 -5.53
CA CYS A 84 2.76 11.58 -6.28
C CYS A 84 4.05 10.81 -6.56
N LEU A 85 4.40 9.82 -5.72
CA LEU A 85 5.55 8.92 -5.96
C LEU A 85 5.22 7.82 -6.96
N ASN A 86 3.97 7.33 -6.98
CA ASN A 86 3.53 6.30 -7.91
C ASN A 86 3.07 6.85 -9.27
N CYS A 87 2.69 8.13 -9.34
CA CYS A 87 2.27 8.81 -10.56
C CYS A 87 3.08 10.10 -10.81
N PRO A 88 4.43 10.05 -10.82
CA PRO A 88 5.23 11.27 -10.93
C PRO A 88 5.15 11.92 -12.31
N LEU A 89 4.69 11.18 -13.32
CA LEU A 89 4.47 11.65 -14.70
C LEU A 89 3.01 12.02 -14.98
N ALA A 90 2.16 12.08 -13.95
CA ALA A 90 0.79 12.53 -14.10
C ALA A 90 0.73 13.96 -14.67
N LEU A 91 -0.38 14.27 -15.34
CA LEU A 91 -0.69 15.62 -15.77
C LEU A 91 -1.09 16.47 -14.55
N ASP A 92 -0.67 17.74 -14.54
CA ASP A 92 -0.91 18.67 -13.43
C ASP A 92 -2.41 18.82 -13.09
N ASP A 93 -3.29 18.76 -14.09
CA ASP A 93 -4.74 18.86 -13.93
C ASP A 93 -5.39 17.53 -13.51
N ARG A 94 -4.64 16.43 -13.45
CA ARG A 94 -5.15 15.09 -13.13
C ARG A 94 -4.61 14.48 -11.85
N ILE A 95 -3.40 14.83 -11.42
CA ILE A 95 -2.75 14.25 -10.24
C ILE A 95 -3.57 14.42 -8.95
N SER A 96 -4.34 15.50 -8.82
CA SER A 96 -5.21 15.72 -7.66
C SER A 96 -6.30 14.65 -7.51
N PHE A 97 -6.81 14.08 -8.61
CA PHE A 97 -7.76 12.96 -8.58
C PHE A 97 -7.09 11.68 -8.08
N ALA A 98 -5.86 11.40 -8.52
CA ALA A 98 -5.08 10.26 -8.02
C ALA A 98 -4.84 10.39 -6.50
N CYS A 99 -4.46 11.57 -6.01
CA CYS A 99 -4.32 11.80 -4.57
C CYS A 99 -5.64 11.58 -3.82
N ARG A 100 -6.76 12.10 -4.33
CA ARG A 100 -8.07 11.98 -3.67
C ARG A 100 -8.61 10.55 -3.65
N ILE A 101 -8.54 9.80 -4.75
CA ILE A 101 -9.04 8.42 -4.80
C ILE A 101 -8.20 7.51 -3.89
N ILE A 102 -6.87 7.62 -3.94
CA ILE A 102 -5.97 6.86 -3.07
C ILE A 102 -6.23 7.18 -1.61
N THR A 103 -6.37 8.47 -1.27
CA THR A 103 -6.63 8.91 0.10
C THR A 103 -7.97 8.38 0.61
N LEU A 104 -9.03 8.47 -0.21
CA LEU A 104 -10.35 7.96 0.14
C LEU A 104 -10.31 6.44 0.39
N LEU A 105 -9.63 5.70 -0.49
CA LEU A 105 -9.53 4.24 -0.37
C LEU A 105 -8.71 3.79 0.84
N PHE A 106 -7.64 4.49 1.19
CA PHE A 106 -6.89 4.22 2.43
C PHE A 106 -7.72 4.50 3.69
N LEU A 107 -8.57 5.52 3.67
CA LEU A 107 -9.45 5.84 4.79
C LEU A 107 -10.57 4.80 4.94
N THR A 108 -11.16 4.35 3.84
CA THR A 108 -12.15 3.26 3.86
C THR A 108 -11.53 1.91 4.24
N ASP A 109 -10.30 1.63 3.80
CA ASP A 109 -9.50 0.46 4.22
C ASP A 109 -9.32 0.43 5.74
N ASP A 110 -8.92 1.57 6.34
CA ASP A 110 -8.80 1.68 7.80
C ASP A 110 -10.13 1.53 8.54
N GLU A 111 -11.29 1.82 7.92
CA GLU A 111 -12.61 1.59 8.53
C GLU A 111 -12.98 0.09 8.52
N ILE A 112 -12.65 -0.63 7.43
CA ILE A 112 -12.91 -2.06 7.26
C ILE A 112 -12.17 -2.90 8.30
N ASP A 113 -10.96 -2.50 8.70
CA ASP A 113 -10.15 -3.17 9.75
C ASP A 113 -10.94 -3.40 11.07
N TYR A 114 -11.99 -2.61 11.32
CA TYR A 114 -12.81 -2.65 12.55
C TYR A 114 -14.22 -3.24 12.36
N MET A 115 -14.53 -3.79 11.18
CA MET A 115 -15.83 -4.34 10.83
C MET A 115 -15.80 -5.89 10.77
N SER A 116 -16.98 -6.52 10.91
CA SER A 116 -17.15 -7.92 10.48
C SER A 116 -17.05 -8.00 8.95
N LEU A 117 -16.76 -9.17 8.38
CA LEU A 117 -16.72 -9.31 6.92
C LEU A 117 -18.07 -8.98 6.27
N GLU A 118 -19.18 -9.32 6.94
CA GLU A 118 -20.54 -9.01 6.45
C GLU A 118 -20.81 -7.50 6.42
N ASP A 119 -20.45 -6.78 7.50
CA ASP A 119 -20.61 -5.33 7.55
C ASP A 119 -19.70 -4.62 6.54
N ALA A 120 -18.46 -5.09 6.40
CA ALA A 120 -17.50 -4.55 5.45
C ALA A 120 -17.92 -4.79 3.99
N GLU A 121 -18.46 -5.96 3.67
CA GLU A 121 -19.03 -6.27 2.36
C GLU A 121 -20.20 -5.34 2.04
N ALA A 122 -21.14 -5.16 2.98
CA ALA A 122 -22.25 -4.23 2.81
C ALA A 122 -21.79 -2.77 2.64
N TYR A 123 -20.78 -2.35 3.41
CA TYR A 123 -20.17 -1.03 3.31
C TYR A 123 -19.55 -0.78 1.92
N ASN A 124 -18.72 -1.72 1.45
CA ASN A 124 -18.06 -1.60 0.15
C ASN A 124 -19.05 -1.66 -1.01
N GLU A 125 -20.02 -2.58 -1.01
CA GLU A 125 -21.03 -2.63 -2.08
C GLU A 125 -21.87 -1.36 -2.14
N ASN A 126 -22.20 -0.76 -0.99
CA ASN A 126 -22.87 0.53 -0.95
C ASN A 126 -22.06 1.64 -1.63
N LEU A 127 -20.77 1.76 -1.30
CA LEU A 127 -19.87 2.73 -1.93
C LEU A 127 -19.66 2.45 -3.43
N ILE A 128 -19.62 1.19 -3.86
CA ILE A 128 -19.53 0.81 -5.28
C ILE A 128 -20.77 1.29 -6.04
N LEU A 129 -21.97 1.10 -5.51
CA LEU A 129 -23.20 1.57 -6.14
C LEU A 129 -23.22 3.10 -6.29
N ILE A 130 -22.69 3.81 -5.29
CA ILE A 130 -22.58 5.27 -5.29
C ILE A 130 -21.54 5.73 -6.31
N ALA A 131 -20.35 5.14 -6.31
CA ALA A 131 -19.27 5.42 -7.26
C ALA A 131 -19.72 5.28 -8.73
N ARG A 132 -20.55 4.26 -9.03
CA ARG A 132 -21.12 4.01 -10.35
C ARG A 132 -22.21 5.00 -10.78
N GLY A 133 -22.70 5.84 -9.87
CA GLY A 133 -23.85 6.70 -10.12
C GLY A 133 -25.21 6.00 -9.99
N LEU A 134 -25.25 4.77 -9.46
CA LEU A 134 -26.46 3.94 -9.37
C LEU A 134 -27.26 4.19 -8.08
N LYS A 135 -26.62 4.80 -7.08
CA LYS A 135 -27.25 5.20 -5.81
C LYS A 135 -26.80 6.61 -5.45
N GLN A 136 -27.76 7.48 -5.10
CA GLN A 136 -27.44 8.82 -4.58
C GLN A 136 -26.78 8.70 -3.20
N PRO A 137 -25.75 9.51 -2.89
CA PRO A 137 -25.11 9.49 -1.59
C PRO A 137 -25.97 10.18 -0.54
N ASP A 138 -25.91 9.69 0.70
CA ASP A 138 -26.30 10.48 1.86
C ASP A 138 -25.25 11.58 2.08
N ARG A 139 -25.67 12.84 1.90
CA ARG A 139 -24.81 14.02 2.05
C ARG A 139 -24.37 14.28 3.50
N THR A 140 -24.87 13.51 4.46
CA THR A 140 -24.41 13.52 5.86
C THR A 140 -23.31 12.50 6.15
N ILE A 141 -23.05 11.56 5.24
CA ILE A 141 -22.03 10.51 5.36
C ILE A 141 -20.84 10.85 4.43
N PRO A 142 -19.68 11.31 4.96
CA PRO A 142 -18.52 11.71 4.17
C PRO A 142 -18.07 10.71 3.11
N ALA A 143 -17.88 9.44 3.48
CA ALA A 143 -17.43 8.41 2.54
C ALA A 143 -18.34 8.31 1.30
N GLU A 144 -19.66 8.39 1.50
CA GLU A 144 -20.64 8.29 0.40
C GLU A 144 -20.53 9.48 -0.56
N TRP A 145 -20.67 10.71 -0.06
CA TRP A 145 -20.73 11.86 -0.96
C TRP A 145 -19.36 12.23 -1.54
N MET A 146 -18.27 11.98 -0.82
CA MET A 146 -16.91 12.16 -1.36
C MET A 146 -16.63 11.15 -2.47
N MET A 147 -17.09 9.90 -2.32
CA MET A 147 -17.01 8.89 -3.38
C MET A 147 -17.81 9.34 -4.61
N TRP A 148 -19.07 9.76 -4.42
CA TRP A 148 -19.90 10.27 -5.52
C TRP A 148 -19.25 11.43 -6.26
N ASP A 149 -18.91 12.51 -5.55
CA ASP A 149 -18.43 13.75 -6.17
C ASP A 149 -17.09 13.51 -6.90
N LEU A 150 -16.19 12.70 -6.31
CA LEU A 150 -14.91 12.35 -6.93
C LEU A 150 -15.11 11.62 -8.27
N TRP A 151 -15.97 10.62 -8.31
CA TRP A 151 -16.21 9.85 -9.53
C TRP A 151 -16.95 10.66 -10.60
N GLU A 152 -17.88 11.53 -10.21
CA GLU A 152 -18.51 12.48 -11.13
C GLU A 152 -17.49 13.47 -11.72
N ASP A 153 -16.60 14.03 -10.90
CA ASP A 153 -15.56 14.94 -11.39
C ASP A 153 -14.58 14.24 -12.33
N MET A 154 -14.14 13.00 -12.00
CA MET A 154 -13.28 12.21 -12.88
C MET A 154 -13.95 11.91 -14.22
N ARG A 155 -15.23 11.52 -14.23
CA ARG A 155 -16.00 11.30 -15.46
C ARG A 155 -16.22 12.59 -16.25
N GLY A 156 -16.43 13.70 -15.56
CA GLY A 156 -16.56 15.02 -16.16
C GLY A 156 -15.28 15.49 -16.87
N LEU A 157 -14.12 15.10 -16.35
CA LEU A 157 -12.82 15.38 -16.97
C LEU A 157 -12.53 14.45 -18.16
N ASP A 158 -12.67 13.14 -17.97
CA ASP A 158 -12.35 12.12 -18.97
C ASP A 158 -13.16 10.85 -18.71
N GLU A 159 -14.38 10.79 -19.25
CA GLU A 159 -15.28 9.66 -19.03
C GLU A 159 -14.65 8.32 -19.43
N LYS A 160 -13.93 8.27 -20.55
CA LYS A 160 -13.35 7.02 -21.04
C LYS A 160 -12.31 6.48 -20.07
N LEU A 161 -11.34 7.30 -19.63
CA LEU A 161 -10.34 6.82 -18.67
C LEU A 161 -10.93 6.61 -17.28
N ALA A 162 -11.84 7.47 -16.82
CA ALA A 162 -12.49 7.27 -15.52
C ALA A 162 -13.19 5.90 -15.44
N ARG A 163 -13.92 5.51 -16.50
CA ARG A 163 -14.54 4.17 -16.59
C ARG A 163 -13.52 3.03 -16.54
N THR A 164 -12.31 3.22 -17.05
CA THR A 164 -11.24 2.20 -16.93
C THR A 164 -10.69 2.04 -15.51
N VAL A 165 -10.88 3.03 -14.62
CA VAL A 165 -10.51 2.93 -13.20
C VAL A 165 -11.60 2.26 -12.36
N GLU A 166 -12.87 2.38 -12.76
CA GLU A 166 -14.03 1.85 -12.02
C GLU A 166 -13.91 0.34 -11.73
N ASP A 167 -13.75 -0.48 -12.76
CA ASP A 167 -13.73 -1.94 -12.58
C ASP A 167 -12.56 -2.43 -11.72
N PRO A 168 -11.31 -1.97 -11.92
CA PRO A 168 -10.21 -2.27 -11.02
C PRO A 168 -10.45 -1.80 -9.58
N CYS A 169 -11.07 -0.64 -9.37
CA CYS A 169 -11.39 -0.12 -8.04
C CYS A 169 -12.39 -1.04 -7.33
N PHE A 170 -13.44 -1.47 -8.01
CA PHE A 170 -14.48 -2.29 -7.41
C PHE A 170 -14.01 -3.73 -7.19
N LEU A 171 -13.11 -4.23 -8.04
CA LEU A 171 -12.44 -5.51 -7.82
C LEU A 171 -11.59 -5.47 -6.54
N PHE A 172 -10.81 -4.41 -6.35
CA PHE A 172 -10.03 -4.17 -5.13
C PHE A 172 -10.92 -4.12 -3.89
N MET A 173 -11.99 -3.31 -3.90
CA MET A 173 -12.90 -3.18 -2.76
C MET A 173 -13.56 -4.50 -2.37
N ARG A 174 -13.92 -5.35 -3.34
CA ARG A 174 -14.46 -6.68 -3.07
C ARG A 174 -13.41 -7.65 -2.53
N ALA A 175 -12.17 -7.55 -3.00
CA ALA A 175 -11.09 -8.41 -2.55
C ALA A 175 -10.70 -8.18 -1.08
N GLN A 176 -10.83 -6.93 -0.59
CA GLN A 176 -10.58 -6.57 0.83
C GLN A 176 -11.42 -7.37 1.82
N VAL A 177 -12.61 -7.82 1.41
CA VAL A 177 -13.60 -8.51 2.26
C VAL A 177 -13.83 -9.96 1.85
N ASP A 178 -13.06 -10.47 0.89
CA ASP A 178 -13.20 -11.85 0.41
C ASP A 178 -12.74 -12.85 1.48
N LYS A 179 -13.61 -13.82 1.80
CA LYS A 179 -13.34 -14.87 2.81
C LYS A 179 -12.11 -15.72 2.51
N THR A 180 -11.68 -15.80 1.25
CA THR A 180 -10.45 -16.50 0.85
C THR A 180 -9.20 -15.89 1.48
N ARG A 181 -9.25 -14.60 1.90
CA ARG A 181 -8.16 -13.93 2.62
C ARG A 181 -7.75 -14.64 3.91
N LEU A 182 -8.67 -15.36 4.55
CA LEU A 182 -8.45 -16.05 5.82
C LEU A 182 -7.64 -17.35 5.67
N SER A 183 -7.54 -17.91 4.47
CA SER A 183 -6.83 -19.17 4.23
C SER A 183 -6.35 -19.30 2.79
N PRO A 184 -5.29 -18.56 2.40
CA PRO A 184 -4.77 -18.60 1.03
C PRO A 184 -4.13 -19.96 0.67
N GLY A 185 -3.74 -20.76 1.67
CA GLY A 185 -3.14 -22.08 1.45
C GLY A 185 -1.65 -22.00 1.07
N SER A 186 -1.34 -21.90 -0.22
CA SER A 186 0.04 -21.84 -0.73
C SER A 186 0.50 -20.40 -0.97
N LEU A 187 1.83 -20.18 -1.11
CA LEU A 187 2.37 -18.86 -1.45
C LEU A 187 1.96 -18.40 -2.86
N ASP A 188 1.77 -19.33 -3.80
CA ASP A 188 1.29 -19.02 -5.15
C ASP A 188 -0.16 -18.54 -5.12
N ASN A 189 -1.04 -19.29 -4.42
CA ASN A 189 -2.43 -18.89 -4.21
C ASN A 189 -2.54 -17.56 -3.47
N TYR A 190 -1.62 -17.31 -2.52
CA TYR A 190 -1.52 -16.03 -1.84
C TYR A 190 -1.25 -14.89 -2.83
N PHE A 191 -0.26 -15.03 -3.72
CA PHE A 191 0.02 -13.99 -4.71
C PHE A 191 -1.14 -13.76 -5.68
N GLU A 192 -1.82 -14.81 -6.13
CA GLU A 192 -2.98 -14.69 -7.03
C GLU A 192 -4.16 -13.94 -6.38
N PHE A 193 -4.44 -14.23 -5.10
CA PHE A 193 -5.43 -13.50 -4.33
C PHE A 193 -4.98 -12.06 -4.07
N ARG A 194 -3.74 -11.90 -3.56
CA ARG A 194 -3.21 -10.64 -3.08
C ARG A 194 -2.99 -9.63 -4.19
N GLU A 195 -2.79 -10.05 -5.44
CA GLU A 195 -2.73 -9.15 -6.60
C GLU A 195 -4.00 -8.29 -6.73
N LYS A 196 -5.18 -8.86 -6.41
CA LYS A 196 -6.47 -8.16 -6.40
C LYS A 196 -6.63 -7.29 -5.15
N ASP A 197 -6.33 -7.87 -3.99
CA ASP A 197 -6.49 -7.25 -2.67
C ASP A 197 -5.51 -6.09 -2.42
N ILE A 198 -4.31 -6.12 -3.01
CA ILE A 198 -3.36 -4.97 -2.98
C ILE A 198 -3.74 -3.88 -3.98
N GLY A 199 -4.68 -4.15 -4.90
CA GLY A 199 -5.13 -3.19 -5.89
C GLY A 199 -4.14 -2.92 -7.02
N THR A 200 -3.37 -3.93 -7.48
CA THR A 200 -2.37 -3.73 -8.56
C THR A 200 -3.02 -3.14 -9.82
N ALA A 201 -4.14 -3.73 -10.26
CA ALA A 201 -4.87 -3.24 -11.42
C ALA A 201 -5.39 -1.80 -11.22
N LEU A 202 -5.78 -1.46 -9.98
CA LEU A 202 -6.26 -0.14 -9.63
C LEU A 202 -5.15 0.91 -9.69
N VAL A 203 -3.98 0.67 -9.10
CA VAL A 203 -2.87 1.63 -9.18
C VAL A 203 -2.35 1.79 -10.61
N CYS A 204 -2.42 0.74 -11.44
CA CYS A 204 -2.14 0.84 -12.87
C CYS A 204 -3.19 1.71 -13.60
N ALA A 205 -4.47 1.55 -13.30
CA ALA A 205 -5.54 2.34 -13.92
C ALA A 205 -5.54 3.80 -13.46
N ILE A 206 -5.22 4.08 -12.20
CA ILE A 206 -5.04 5.45 -11.70
C ILE A 206 -3.87 6.12 -12.43
N MET A 207 -2.77 5.38 -12.63
CA MET A 207 -1.63 5.87 -13.40
C MET A 207 -2.03 6.23 -14.83
N THR A 208 -2.71 5.34 -15.56
CA THR A 208 -3.14 5.63 -16.94
C THR A 208 -4.11 6.81 -16.99
N PHE A 209 -5.09 6.90 -16.07
CA PHE A 209 -5.98 8.05 -15.96
C PHE A 209 -5.20 9.34 -15.73
N SER A 210 -4.29 9.35 -14.76
CA SER A 210 -3.53 10.53 -14.35
C SER A 210 -2.59 11.04 -15.44
N MET A 211 -2.06 10.15 -16.28
CA MET A 211 -1.21 10.50 -17.42
C MET A 211 -1.99 10.84 -18.68
N GLY A 212 -3.31 10.62 -18.72
CA GLY A 212 -4.09 10.67 -19.96
C GLY A 212 -3.69 9.58 -20.96
N LEU A 213 -3.18 8.45 -20.47
CA LEU A 213 -2.62 7.38 -21.29
C LEU A 213 -3.71 6.39 -21.72
N HIS A 214 -4.16 6.51 -22.97
CA HIS A 214 -5.16 5.62 -23.54
C HIS A 214 -4.52 4.38 -24.16
N MET A 215 -4.53 3.27 -23.42
CA MET A 215 -4.12 1.96 -23.92
C MET A 215 -5.27 1.24 -24.63
N THR A 216 -4.94 0.47 -25.65
CA THR A 216 -5.86 -0.47 -26.31
C THR A 216 -5.99 -1.77 -25.51
N ASP A 217 -7.06 -2.53 -25.73
CA ASP A 217 -7.24 -3.85 -25.10
C ASP A 217 -6.07 -4.80 -25.41
N THR A 218 -5.51 -4.73 -26.63
CA THR A 218 -4.33 -5.50 -27.01
C THR A 218 -3.10 -5.10 -26.22
N GLU A 219 -2.86 -3.79 -26.03
CA GLU A 219 -1.74 -3.31 -25.21
C GLU A 219 -1.91 -3.71 -23.74
N LEU A 220 -3.11 -3.60 -23.18
CA LEU A 220 -3.40 -4.04 -21.82
C LEU A 220 -3.15 -5.54 -21.64
N GLN A 221 -3.58 -6.37 -22.60
CA GLN A 221 -3.31 -7.82 -22.58
C GLN A 221 -1.81 -8.13 -22.66
N LEU A 222 -1.08 -7.41 -23.52
CA LEU A 222 0.37 -7.57 -23.67
C LEU A 222 1.15 -7.08 -22.46
N ALA A 223 0.61 -6.12 -21.70
CA ALA A 223 1.21 -5.62 -20.47
C ALA A 223 1.05 -6.60 -19.29
N GLN A 224 0.08 -7.52 -19.33
CA GLN A 224 -0.27 -8.35 -18.18
C GLN A 224 0.90 -9.14 -17.57
N PRO A 225 1.82 -9.77 -18.33
CA PRO A 225 2.98 -10.44 -17.74
C PRO A 225 3.89 -9.49 -16.94
N VAL A 226 4.08 -8.26 -17.44
CA VAL A 226 4.86 -7.22 -16.75
C VAL A 226 4.14 -6.74 -15.49
N VAL A 227 2.82 -6.54 -15.57
CA VAL A 227 1.97 -6.13 -14.44
C VAL A 227 1.95 -7.19 -13.35
N SER A 228 1.79 -8.48 -13.67
CA SER A 228 1.80 -9.54 -12.66
C SER A 228 3.19 -9.75 -12.03
N ASN A 229 4.29 -9.42 -12.72
CA ASN A 229 5.61 -9.35 -12.10
C ASN A 229 5.74 -8.15 -11.14
N PHE A 230 5.18 -6.99 -11.51
CA PHE A 230 5.11 -5.82 -10.65
C PHE A 230 4.25 -6.06 -9.40
N ALA A 231 3.10 -6.71 -9.55
CA ALA A 231 2.19 -7.05 -8.44
C ALA A 231 2.93 -7.70 -7.27
N LYS A 232 3.79 -8.69 -7.57
CA LYS A 232 4.58 -9.42 -6.58
C LYS A 232 5.53 -8.52 -5.78
N ASN A 233 6.17 -7.57 -6.47
CA ASN A 233 7.04 -6.60 -5.80
C ASN A 233 6.23 -5.62 -4.94
N LEU A 234 5.16 -5.04 -5.49
CA LEU A 234 4.26 -4.12 -4.81
C LEU A 234 3.72 -4.72 -3.49
N LEU A 235 3.15 -5.92 -3.57
CA LEU A 235 2.59 -6.60 -2.40
C LEU A 235 3.66 -7.00 -1.39
N CYS A 236 4.82 -7.51 -1.82
CA CYS A 236 5.84 -7.94 -0.86
C CYS A 236 6.45 -6.77 -0.10
N PHE A 237 6.65 -5.61 -0.75
CA PHE A 237 7.11 -4.42 -0.04
C PHE A 237 6.09 -3.87 0.93
N ASN A 238 4.80 -3.91 0.55
CA ASN A 238 3.71 -3.58 1.45
C ASN A 238 3.74 -4.50 2.67
N ASP A 239 3.69 -5.81 2.47
CA ASP A 239 3.70 -6.80 3.55
C ASP A 239 4.92 -6.70 4.46
N ILE A 240 6.13 -6.46 3.92
CA ILE A 240 7.35 -6.28 4.73
C ILE A 240 7.21 -5.10 5.68
N SER A 241 6.62 -4.01 5.19
CA SER A 241 6.59 -2.71 5.87
C SER A 241 5.36 -2.56 6.77
N SER A 242 4.22 -3.14 6.37
CA SER A 242 2.96 -3.12 7.10
C SER A 242 2.87 -4.17 8.20
N TYR A 243 3.74 -5.18 8.21
CA TYR A 243 3.60 -6.34 9.10
C TYR A 243 3.43 -5.95 10.58
N GLU A 244 4.24 -5.01 11.08
CA GLU A 244 4.13 -4.54 12.46
C GLU A 244 2.83 -3.77 12.72
N LYS A 245 2.31 -3.03 11.73
CA LYS A 245 1.00 -2.36 11.82
C LYS A 245 -0.09 -3.43 11.93
N GLU A 246 -0.07 -4.43 11.06
CA GLU A 246 -1.06 -5.51 11.01
C GLU A 246 -1.07 -6.33 12.31
N LEU A 247 0.10 -6.63 12.89
CA LEU A 247 0.18 -7.26 14.21
C LEU A 247 -0.46 -6.42 15.32
N ARG A 248 -0.32 -5.09 15.28
CA ARG A 248 -0.99 -4.19 16.24
C ARG A 248 -2.51 -4.21 16.04
N VAL A 249 -2.96 -4.11 14.79
CA VAL A 249 -4.39 -4.14 14.44
C VAL A 249 -5.02 -5.46 14.88
N GLN A 250 -4.40 -6.61 14.60
CA GLN A 250 -4.91 -7.92 15.04
C GLN A 250 -4.94 -8.04 16.58
N ALA A 251 -3.98 -7.45 17.29
CA ALA A 251 -3.96 -7.49 18.75
C ALA A 251 -5.02 -6.57 19.41
N GLU A 252 -5.36 -5.45 18.76
CA GLU A 252 -6.37 -4.48 19.21
C GLU A 252 -7.79 -4.87 18.76
N GLY A 253 -7.90 -5.44 17.56
CA GLY A 253 -9.13 -5.88 16.91
C GLY A 253 -9.57 -7.26 17.35
N LYS A 254 -10.88 -7.48 17.41
CA LYS A 254 -11.50 -8.81 17.58
C LYS A 254 -12.34 -9.21 16.36
N GLN A 255 -12.19 -8.49 15.26
CA GLN A 255 -13.03 -8.64 14.07
C GLN A 255 -12.23 -9.21 12.91
N GLU A 256 -12.92 -9.94 12.04
CA GLU A 256 -12.35 -10.66 10.90
C GLU A 256 -11.67 -9.73 9.87
N GLY A 257 -12.09 -8.45 9.79
CA GLY A 257 -11.47 -7.47 8.89
C GLY A 257 -9.98 -7.22 9.20
N GLY A 258 -9.58 -7.33 10.47
CA GLY A 258 -8.21 -7.09 10.94
C GLY A 258 -7.29 -8.33 10.92
N ASP A 259 -7.72 -9.45 10.33
CA ASP A 259 -6.87 -10.64 10.23
C ASP A 259 -5.67 -10.42 9.31
N ILE A 260 -4.51 -10.96 9.71
CA ILE A 260 -3.24 -10.76 9.02
C ILE A 260 -3.21 -11.52 7.70
N VAL A 261 -2.95 -10.80 6.61
CA VAL A 261 -2.88 -11.34 5.26
C VAL A 261 -1.54 -10.93 4.63
N SER A 262 -0.48 -11.63 5.02
CA SER A 262 0.90 -11.26 4.71
C SER A 262 1.77 -12.44 4.25
N ALA A 263 2.63 -12.22 3.26
CA ALA A 263 3.64 -13.18 2.82
C ALA A 263 4.72 -13.44 3.88
N VAL A 264 4.94 -12.51 4.82
CA VAL A 264 5.99 -12.61 5.85
C VAL A 264 5.86 -13.89 6.70
N PRO A 265 4.72 -14.18 7.36
CA PRO A 265 4.55 -15.42 8.12
C PRO A 265 4.58 -16.67 7.23
N MET A 266 4.12 -16.58 5.97
CA MET A 266 4.14 -17.71 5.04
C MET A 266 5.57 -18.11 4.67
N VAL A 267 6.42 -17.14 4.33
CA VAL A 267 7.84 -17.38 4.03
C VAL A 267 8.61 -17.82 5.27
N ALA A 268 8.32 -17.23 6.44
CA ALA A 268 8.91 -17.66 7.72
C ALA A 268 8.65 -19.16 7.98
N ALA A 269 7.40 -19.60 7.81
CA ALA A 269 7.02 -21.00 7.97
C ALA A 269 7.66 -21.91 6.92
N LEU A 270 7.63 -21.51 5.64
CA LEU A 270 8.18 -22.30 4.52
C LEU A 270 9.69 -22.51 4.65
N ALA A 271 10.43 -21.44 4.97
CA ALA A 271 11.88 -21.47 5.10
C ALA A 271 12.37 -21.87 6.50
N LYS A 272 11.46 -22.02 7.47
CA LYS A 272 11.77 -22.31 8.89
C LYS A 272 12.73 -21.28 9.50
N VAL A 273 12.42 -20.00 9.29
CA VAL A 273 13.21 -18.86 9.80
C VAL A 273 12.34 -17.90 10.60
N GLY A 274 12.96 -17.00 11.36
CA GLY A 274 12.25 -15.91 12.04
C GLY A 274 11.76 -14.82 11.08
N THR A 275 10.82 -14.01 11.55
CA THR A 275 10.18 -12.89 10.82
C THR A 275 11.19 -12.01 10.07
N GLU A 276 12.23 -11.52 10.74
CA GLU A 276 13.22 -10.63 10.11
C GLU A 276 14.00 -11.32 8.98
N SER A 277 14.27 -12.62 9.11
CA SER A 277 14.89 -13.38 8.02
C SER A 277 13.93 -13.56 6.85
N ALA A 278 12.64 -13.78 7.11
CA ALA A 278 11.62 -13.87 6.07
C ALA A 278 11.49 -12.55 5.29
N LYS A 279 11.48 -11.41 5.98
CA LYS A 279 11.51 -10.08 5.35
C LYS A 279 12.72 -9.88 4.45
N ARG A 280 13.92 -10.27 4.88
CA ARG A 280 15.14 -10.21 4.04
C ARG A 280 15.08 -11.13 2.82
N ILE A 281 14.46 -12.30 2.94
CA ILE A 281 14.22 -13.20 1.81
C ILE A 281 13.27 -12.53 0.80
N LEU A 282 12.12 -12.04 1.27
CA LEU A 282 11.13 -11.34 0.44
C LEU A 282 11.73 -10.10 -0.25
N TRP A 283 12.54 -9.32 0.48
CA TRP A 283 13.26 -8.18 -0.09
C TRP A 283 14.17 -8.60 -1.24
N THR A 284 14.91 -9.69 -1.06
CA THR A 284 15.79 -10.21 -2.12
C THR A 284 14.97 -10.62 -3.34
N MET A 285 13.83 -11.29 -3.14
CA MET A 285 12.90 -11.63 -4.23
C MET A 285 12.38 -10.38 -4.95
N CYS A 286 12.09 -9.30 -4.22
CA CYS A 286 11.67 -8.03 -4.81
C CYS A 286 12.70 -7.49 -5.80
N ARG A 287 14.00 -7.58 -5.49
CA ARG A 287 15.09 -7.17 -6.40
C ARG A 287 15.20 -8.07 -7.62
N GLU A 288 14.98 -9.37 -7.48
CA GLU A 288 14.97 -10.28 -8.62
C GLU A 288 13.78 -9.98 -9.57
N TRP A 289 12.62 -9.56 -9.05
CA TRP A 289 11.51 -9.10 -9.89
C TRP A 289 11.79 -7.79 -10.61
N GLU A 290 12.58 -6.88 -10.04
CA GLU A 290 13.03 -5.67 -10.78
C GLU A 290 13.93 -6.04 -11.96
N ILE A 291 14.85 -6.98 -11.78
CA ILE A 291 15.71 -7.46 -12.87
C ILE A 291 14.85 -8.15 -13.95
N HIS A 292 13.90 -8.98 -13.53
CA HIS A 292 13.01 -9.69 -14.45
C HIS A 292 12.09 -8.73 -15.24
N HIS A 293 11.69 -7.61 -14.63
CA HIS A 293 10.88 -6.57 -15.27
C HIS A 293 11.47 -6.12 -16.61
N HIS A 294 12.76 -5.75 -16.65
CA HIS A 294 13.41 -5.33 -17.89
C HIS A 294 13.40 -6.41 -18.97
N GLY A 295 13.53 -7.69 -18.58
CA GLY A 295 13.44 -8.81 -19.50
C GLY A 295 12.07 -8.92 -20.15
N LEU A 296 11.00 -8.84 -19.34
CA LEU A 296 9.62 -8.88 -19.81
C LEU A 296 9.28 -7.66 -20.70
N VAL A 297 9.69 -6.46 -20.29
CA VAL A 297 9.49 -5.23 -21.07
C VAL A 297 10.16 -5.33 -22.43
N ALA A 298 11.44 -5.74 -22.47
CA ALA A 298 12.18 -5.89 -23.71
C ALA A 298 11.54 -6.93 -24.65
N GLU A 299 11.06 -8.05 -24.10
CA GLU A 299 10.37 -9.07 -24.88
C GLU A 299 9.05 -8.54 -25.48
N THR A 300 8.22 -7.90 -24.65
CA THR A 300 6.92 -7.35 -25.09
C THR A 300 7.10 -6.27 -26.15
N LEU A 301 7.99 -5.29 -25.93
CA LEU A 301 8.22 -4.20 -26.89
C LEU A 301 8.89 -4.65 -28.19
N ARG A 302 9.68 -5.73 -28.14
CA ARG A 302 10.23 -6.35 -29.36
C ARG A 302 9.15 -6.99 -30.22
N LEU A 303 8.13 -7.59 -29.60
CA LEU A 303 7.00 -8.22 -30.30
C LEU A 303 5.97 -7.20 -30.76
N TYR A 304 5.74 -6.16 -29.95
CA TYR A 304 4.75 -5.11 -30.21
C TYR A 304 5.33 -3.74 -29.82
N PRO A 305 6.04 -3.06 -30.74
CA PRO A 305 6.53 -1.71 -30.49
C PRO A 305 5.35 -0.74 -30.36
N SER A 306 5.13 -0.21 -29.16
CA SER A 306 4.13 0.81 -28.89
C SER A 306 4.67 1.85 -27.92
N GLN A 307 4.48 3.13 -28.27
CA GLN A 307 4.83 4.26 -27.40
C GLN A 307 3.97 4.28 -26.12
N ASN A 308 2.73 3.79 -26.19
CA ASN A 308 1.88 3.69 -25.00
C ASN A 308 2.39 2.62 -24.05
N LEU A 309 2.79 1.45 -24.57
CA LEU A 309 3.41 0.40 -23.76
C LEU A 309 4.72 0.88 -23.14
N GLU A 310 5.56 1.55 -23.90
CA GLU A 310 6.82 2.12 -23.40
C GLU A 310 6.55 3.10 -22.26
N SER A 311 5.60 4.02 -22.45
CA SER A 311 5.21 5.00 -21.40
C SER A 311 4.61 4.31 -20.18
N PHE A 312 3.78 3.29 -20.37
CA PHE A 312 3.17 2.50 -19.29
C PHE A 312 4.23 1.75 -18.48
N PHE A 313 5.13 1.02 -19.14
CA PHE A 313 6.19 0.25 -18.48
C PHE A 313 7.19 1.16 -17.76
N HIS A 314 7.61 2.26 -18.37
CA HIS A 314 8.46 3.23 -17.69
C HIS A 314 7.77 3.84 -16.47
N SER A 315 6.45 4.03 -16.53
CA SER A 315 5.70 4.54 -15.38
C SER A 315 5.54 3.50 -14.26
N LEU A 316 5.49 2.20 -14.60
CA LEU A 316 5.55 1.14 -13.59
C LEU A 316 6.87 1.16 -12.81
N GLU A 317 8.01 1.45 -13.44
CA GLU A 317 9.31 1.58 -12.73
C GLU A 317 9.27 2.65 -11.62
N TYR A 318 8.51 3.73 -11.82
CA TYR A 318 8.26 4.71 -10.76
C TYR A 318 7.33 4.16 -9.67
N GLN A 319 6.36 3.31 -9.99
CA GLN A 319 5.57 2.65 -8.96
C GLN A 319 6.40 1.69 -8.11
N TYR A 320 7.31 0.90 -8.69
CA TYR A 320 8.25 0.07 -7.93
C TYR A 320 9.00 0.90 -6.88
N SER A 321 9.72 1.93 -7.35
CA SER A 321 10.61 2.74 -6.51
C SER A 321 9.88 3.73 -5.61
N GLY A 322 8.73 4.23 -6.05
CA GLY A 322 7.86 5.15 -5.31
C GLY A 322 7.13 4.46 -4.16
N ASN A 323 6.59 3.27 -4.41
CA ASN A 323 5.98 2.44 -3.37
C ASN A 323 7.01 2.09 -2.28
N GLU A 324 8.19 1.59 -2.65
CA GLU A 324 9.25 1.28 -1.67
C GLU A 324 9.60 2.50 -0.80
N LEU A 325 9.87 3.65 -1.43
CA LEU A 325 10.23 4.86 -0.70
C LEU A 325 9.13 5.29 0.28
N TRP A 326 7.87 5.28 -0.16
CA TRP A 326 6.76 5.65 0.71
C TRP A 326 6.61 4.68 1.88
N ASN A 327 6.71 3.36 1.63
CA ASN A 327 6.64 2.34 2.69
C ASN A 327 7.69 2.57 3.79
N HIS A 328 8.90 3.00 3.44
CA HIS A 328 9.95 3.32 4.42
C HIS A 328 9.70 4.59 5.22
N GLU A 329 9.14 5.61 4.57
CA GLU A 329 9.08 6.94 5.14
C GLU A 329 7.77 7.23 5.86
N THR A 330 6.66 6.63 5.41
CA THR A 330 5.31 6.90 5.91
C THR A 330 5.19 6.69 7.43
N GLY A 331 4.44 7.57 8.09
CA GLY A 331 4.01 7.40 9.46
C GLY A 331 2.94 6.31 9.62
N ARG A 332 2.31 5.82 8.53
CA ARG A 332 1.27 4.78 8.58
C ARG A 332 1.75 3.48 9.21
N TYR A 333 2.99 3.08 8.91
CA TYR A 333 3.56 1.81 9.35
C TYR A 333 4.36 1.90 10.66
N LYS A 334 4.62 3.12 11.15
CA LYS A 334 5.45 3.40 12.32
C LYS A 334 4.69 3.37 13.63
#